data_AF-A0AAV1LIF7-F1
#
_entry.id   AF-A0AAV1LIF7-F1
#
_cell.length_a   1.000
_cell.length_b   1.000
_cell.length_c   1.000
_cell.angle_alpha   90.00
_cell.angle_beta   90.00
_cell.angle_gamma   90.00
#
_symmetry.space_group_name_H-M   'P 1'
#
loop_
_entity.id
_entity.type
_entity.pdbx_description
1 polymer ?
#
loop_
_entity_poly.entity_id
_entity_poly.type
_entity_poly.pdbx_seq_one_letter_code
_entity_poly.pdbx_strand_id
1 'polypeptide(L)'
;MSHEDPGDVTYSAIGGLQEQIRQLREVIELPLLNPELFVRVGITPPKGCLLYGPPGTGKTLLARAVASQLDANFLKVVSSAIVDKYIGESARMIREMFNYARDHQPCIIFMDEIDAIGGRRFSEGTSADREIQRTLMELLNQMDGFDSLGQVKIIMATNRPDTLDPALLRPGRLDRKIEIPLPNEQARLEILKIHAAPIAKHGEMDYEAVVKLSDTFNGADLRNVCTEAGLFAIRAEREYIIQVNDVLKDKRAVEDLMKAVRKVADNKKLESKLDYKPV
;
A
#
# COMPACT_ATOMS: atom_id res chain seq x y z
N MET A 1 -15.38 -10.99 -5.75
CA MET A 1 -15.07 -10.17 -4.56
C MET A 1 -14.62 -11.12 -3.47
N SER A 2 -13.33 -11.12 -3.14
CA SER A 2 -12.82 -11.92 -2.03
C SER A 2 -13.01 -11.11 -0.75
N HIS A 3 -13.77 -11.64 0.21
CA HIS A 3 -13.66 -11.23 1.60
C HIS A 3 -12.27 -11.72 2.05
N GLU A 4 -11.24 -10.89 1.87
CA GLU A 4 -9.95 -11.15 2.51
C GLU A 4 -10.14 -10.76 3.97
N ASP A 5 -10.04 -11.75 4.86
CA ASP A 5 -9.79 -11.48 6.28
C ASP A 5 -8.59 -10.53 6.33
N PRO A 6 -8.66 -9.35 6.97
CA PRO A 6 -7.60 -8.33 6.91
C PRO A 6 -6.21 -8.89 7.26
N GLY A 7 -6.17 -10.05 7.93
CA GLY A 7 -5.00 -10.60 8.57
C GLY A 7 -4.72 -9.78 9.82
N ASP A 8 -4.07 -10.40 10.81
CA ASP A 8 -3.65 -9.72 12.04
C ASP A 8 -2.46 -8.79 11.76
N VAL A 9 -2.65 -7.78 10.91
CA VAL A 9 -1.62 -6.79 10.57
C VAL A 9 -1.83 -5.57 11.44
N THR A 10 -1.07 -5.47 12.52
CA THR A 10 -1.06 -4.30 13.39
C THR A 10 -0.21 -3.17 12.80
N TYR A 11 -0.46 -1.90 13.18
CA TYR A 11 0.42 -0.77 12.81
C TYR A 11 1.89 -0.96 13.21
N SER A 12 2.18 -1.79 14.21
CA SER A 12 3.55 -2.15 14.60
C SER A 12 4.31 -2.93 13.51
N ALA A 13 3.61 -3.53 12.55
CA ALA A 13 4.20 -4.17 11.38
C ALA A 13 4.57 -3.17 10.27
N ILE A 14 4.27 -1.88 10.44
CA ILE A 14 4.56 -0.80 9.47
C ILE A 14 5.67 0.09 10.03
N GLY A 15 6.86 0.04 9.40
CA GLY A 15 7.97 0.91 9.78
C GLY A 15 7.91 2.29 9.12
N GLY A 16 8.21 3.34 9.88
CA GLY A 16 8.54 4.67 9.36
C GLY A 16 7.43 5.52 8.74
N LEU A 17 6.18 5.04 8.68
CA LEU A 17 5.05 5.75 8.07
C LEU A 17 4.10 6.37 9.12
N GLN A 18 4.64 6.82 10.25
CA GLN A 18 3.82 7.27 11.39
C GLN A 18 2.89 8.44 11.04
N GLU A 19 3.37 9.40 10.23
CA GLU A 19 2.57 10.55 9.82
C GLU A 19 1.43 10.14 8.86
N GLN A 20 1.72 9.25 7.91
CA GLN A 20 0.73 8.72 6.97
C GLN A 20 -0.32 7.87 7.70
N ILE A 21 0.11 7.06 8.67
CA ILE A 21 -0.79 6.30 9.55
C ILE A 21 -1.69 7.28 10.28
N ARG A 22 -1.15 8.32 10.93
CA ARG A 22 -1.95 9.32 11.64
C ARG A 22 -3.00 9.97 10.74
N GLN A 23 -2.61 10.43 9.56
CA GLN A 23 -3.53 11.05 8.61
C GLN A 23 -4.64 10.08 8.18
N LEU A 24 -4.29 8.82 7.91
CA LEU A 24 -5.28 7.82 7.52
C LEU A 24 -6.25 7.49 8.67
N ARG A 25 -5.76 7.44 9.91
CA ARG A 25 -6.57 7.24 11.11
C ARG A 25 -7.56 8.38 11.35
N GLU A 26 -7.13 9.63 11.15
CA GLU A 26 -8.00 10.81 11.26
C GLU A 26 -9.13 10.80 10.21
N VAL A 27 -8.89 10.19 9.04
CA VAL A 27 -9.85 10.15 7.92
C VAL A 27 -10.82 8.98 8.02
N ILE A 28 -10.36 7.85 8.54
CA ILE A 28 -11.12 6.60 8.51
C ILE A 28 -11.58 6.21 9.91
N GLU A 29 -10.67 6.12 10.89
CA GLU A 29 -11.03 5.71 12.24
C GLU A 29 -11.90 6.76 12.94
N LEU A 30 -11.55 8.05 12.84
CA LEU A 30 -12.24 9.09 13.59
C LEU A 30 -13.73 9.23 13.22
N PRO A 31 -14.13 9.26 11.92
CA PRO A 31 -15.55 9.30 11.56
C PRO A 31 -16.32 8.03 11.91
N LEU A 32 -15.66 6.87 11.94
CA LEU A 32 -16.30 5.58 12.26
C LEU A 32 -16.50 5.42 13.77
N LEU A 33 -15.52 5.82 14.57
CA LEU A 33 -15.58 5.70 16.03
C LEU A 33 -16.42 6.80 16.69
N ASN A 34 -16.28 8.05 16.22
CA ASN A 34 -16.87 9.22 16.89
C ASN A 34 -17.59 10.16 15.89
N PRO A 35 -18.68 9.71 15.26
CA PRO A 35 -19.43 10.54 14.30
C PRO A 35 -20.03 11.81 14.94
N GLU A 36 -20.36 11.78 16.23
CA GLU A 36 -20.93 12.91 16.96
C GLU A 36 -20.01 14.14 16.99
N LEU A 37 -18.68 13.95 16.96
CA LEU A 37 -17.72 15.06 16.94
C LEU A 37 -17.88 15.89 15.66
N PHE A 38 -18.11 15.24 14.51
CA PHE A 38 -18.32 15.92 13.24
C PHE A 38 -19.62 16.71 13.23
N VAL A 39 -20.69 16.14 13.80
CA VAL A 39 -21.99 16.81 13.94
C VAL A 39 -21.88 18.03 14.85
N ARG A 40 -21.18 17.92 15.99
CA ARG A 40 -20.99 19.03 16.95
C ARG A 40 -20.18 20.18 16.37
N VAL A 41 -19.16 19.87 15.57
CA VAL A 41 -18.32 20.87 14.91
C VAL A 41 -19.00 21.43 13.65
N GLY A 42 -20.00 20.72 13.10
CA GLY A 42 -20.73 21.14 11.90
C GLY A 42 -19.94 20.90 10.61
N ILE A 43 -19.01 19.96 10.61
CA ILE A 43 -18.19 19.61 9.45
C ILE A 43 -18.62 18.27 8.86
N THR A 44 -18.60 18.19 7.53
CA THR A 44 -18.84 16.93 6.82
C THR A 44 -17.61 16.04 6.95
N PRO A 45 -17.73 14.78 7.39
CA PRO A 45 -16.59 13.88 7.46
C PRO A 45 -16.07 13.58 6.05
N PRO A 46 -14.76 13.35 5.89
CA PRO A 46 -14.18 12.99 4.60
C PRO A 46 -14.77 11.66 4.10
N LYS A 47 -15.05 11.58 2.79
CA LYS A 47 -15.64 10.37 2.18
C LYS A 47 -14.60 9.34 1.79
N GLY A 48 -13.44 9.80 1.31
CA GLY A 48 -12.40 8.91 0.83
C GLY A 48 -10.98 9.46 0.92
N CYS A 49 -10.03 8.54 0.82
CA CYS A 49 -8.60 8.81 0.87
C CYS A 49 -7.91 8.24 -0.39
N LEU A 50 -6.99 9.01 -0.96
CA LEU A 50 -6.09 8.58 -2.03
C LEU A 50 -4.69 8.37 -1.46
N LEU A 51 -4.18 7.15 -1.55
CA LEU A 51 -2.80 6.80 -1.25
C LEU A 51 -2.00 6.82 -2.56
N TYR A 52 -0.93 7.61 -2.63
CA TYR A 52 -0.08 7.66 -3.82
C TYR A 52 1.41 7.59 -3.48
N GLY A 53 2.24 7.32 -4.50
CA GLY A 53 3.71 7.27 -4.40
C GLY A 53 4.30 6.00 -5.04
N PRO A 54 5.59 5.71 -4.84
CA PRO A 54 6.25 4.61 -5.50
C PRO A 54 5.70 3.23 -5.12
N PRO A 55 5.79 2.24 -6.02
CA PRO A 55 5.42 0.85 -5.73
C PRO A 55 6.34 0.27 -4.65
N GLY A 56 5.86 -0.73 -3.92
CA GLY A 56 6.65 -1.39 -2.87
C GLY A 56 6.80 -0.58 -1.57
N THR A 57 6.10 0.54 -1.42
CA THR A 57 6.06 1.36 -0.19
C THR A 57 4.99 0.92 0.81
N GLY A 58 4.23 -0.15 0.51
CA GLY A 58 3.28 -0.73 1.45
C GLY A 58 1.90 -0.06 1.49
N LYS A 59 1.43 0.58 0.41
CA LYS A 59 0.09 1.21 0.34
C LYS A 59 -1.04 0.23 0.68
N THR A 60 -0.99 -0.96 0.06
CA THR A 60 -1.93 -2.06 0.30
C THR A 60 -1.82 -2.58 1.74
N LEU A 61 -0.62 -2.62 2.31
CA LEU A 61 -0.39 -3.08 3.68
C LEU A 61 -0.94 -2.07 4.70
N LEU A 62 -0.76 -0.77 4.45
CA LEU A 62 -1.33 0.30 5.26
C LEU A 62 -2.86 0.22 5.31
N ALA A 63 -3.52 0.07 4.16
CA ALA A 63 -4.97 -0.05 4.11
C ALA A 63 -5.50 -1.30 4.85
N ARG A 64 -4.80 -2.44 4.73
CA ARG A 64 -5.13 -3.66 5.47
C ARG A 64 -5.00 -3.48 6.98
N ALA A 65 -3.96 -2.79 7.43
CA ALA A 65 -3.74 -2.56 8.86
C ALA A 65 -4.85 -1.69 9.48
N VAL A 66 -5.31 -0.66 8.76
CA VAL A 66 -6.46 0.16 9.21
C VAL A 66 -7.73 -0.68 9.32
N ALA A 67 -7.99 -1.55 8.35
CA ALA A 67 -9.19 -2.37 8.35
C ALA A 67 -9.19 -3.42 9.47
N SER A 68 -8.04 -4.05 9.70
CA SER A 68 -7.83 -5.00 10.81
C SER A 68 -8.08 -4.35 12.17
N GLN A 69 -7.60 -3.12 12.37
CA GLN A 69 -7.73 -2.45 13.66
C GLN A 69 -9.15 -1.93 13.96
N LEU A 70 -9.94 -1.65 12.92
CA LEU A 70 -11.31 -1.17 13.07
C LEU A 70 -12.35 -2.28 13.15
N ASP A 71 -11.95 -3.55 13.01
CA ASP A 71 -12.85 -4.71 12.91
C ASP A 71 -13.99 -4.45 11.88
N ALA A 72 -13.64 -3.78 10.79
CA ALA A 72 -14.57 -3.36 9.74
C ALA A 72 -14.46 -4.28 8.53
N ASN A 73 -15.56 -4.45 7.80
CA ASN A 73 -15.58 -5.29 6.60
C ASN A 73 -14.64 -4.70 5.54
N PHE A 74 -13.63 -5.48 5.13
CA PHE A 74 -12.63 -5.03 4.16
C PHE A 74 -12.90 -5.59 2.76
N LEU A 75 -13.28 -4.72 1.83
CA LEU A 75 -13.50 -5.05 0.43
C LEU A 75 -12.31 -4.62 -0.40
N LYS A 76 -11.41 -5.55 -0.67
CA LYS A 76 -10.28 -5.33 -1.57
C LYS A 76 -10.68 -5.60 -3.02
N VAL A 77 -10.45 -4.61 -3.88
CA VAL A 77 -10.67 -4.73 -5.31
C VAL A 77 -9.45 -4.19 -6.04
N VAL A 78 -8.92 -4.97 -6.98
CA VAL A 78 -7.87 -4.50 -7.88
C VAL A 78 -8.55 -3.94 -9.11
N SER A 79 -8.32 -2.66 -9.42
CA SER A 79 -9.05 -1.97 -10.49
C SER A 79 -8.81 -2.59 -11.87
N SER A 80 -7.63 -3.18 -12.10
CA SER A 80 -7.30 -3.93 -13.31
C SER A 80 -8.16 -5.19 -13.48
N ALA A 81 -8.65 -5.79 -12.39
CA ALA A 81 -9.53 -6.96 -12.44
C ALA A 81 -11.00 -6.61 -12.72
N ILE A 82 -11.40 -5.34 -12.59
CA ILE A 82 -12.77 -4.88 -12.88
C ILE A 82 -12.98 -4.69 -14.38
N VAL A 83 -11.90 -4.43 -15.15
CA VAL A 83 -11.97 -4.17 -16.58
C VAL A 83 -12.14 -5.49 -17.33
N ASP A 84 -13.38 -5.88 -17.59
CA ASP A 84 -13.69 -7.01 -18.45
C ASP A 84 -13.84 -6.59 -19.92
N LYS A 85 -13.77 -7.56 -20.84
CA LYS A 85 -14.01 -7.37 -22.27
C LYS A 85 -15.50 -7.22 -22.61
N TYR A 86 -16.38 -7.48 -21.65
CA TYR A 86 -17.83 -7.49 -21.83
C TYR A 86 -18.47 -6.16 -21.44
N ILE A 87 -19.00 -5.47 -22.45
CA ILE A 87 -19.56 -4.13 -22.36
C ILE A 87 -20.60 -4.03 -21.22
N GLY A 88 -20.26 -3.23 -20.20
CA GLY A 88 -21.18 -2.84 -19.13
C GLY A 88 -21.24 -3.78 -17.93
N GLU A 89 -20.53 -4.91 -17.99
CA GLU A 89 -20.35 -5.80 -16.83
C GLU A 89 -19.54 -5.11 -15.73
N SER A 90 -18.47 -4.41 -16.12
CA SER A 90 -17.60 -3.61 -15.24
C SER A 90 -18.41 -2.60 -14.40
N ALA A 91 -19.36 -1.88 -15.01
CA ALA A 91 -20.21 -0.91 -14.32
C ALA A 91 -21.23 -1.57 -13.38
N ARG A 92 -21.76 -2.75 -13.75
CA ARG A 92 -22.64 -3.53 -12.89
C ARG A 92 -21.91 -4.02 -11.64
N MET A 93 -20.69 -4.51 -11.80
CA MET A 93 -19.86 -4.98 -10.69
C MET A 93 -19.57 -3.87 -9.68
N ILE A 94 -19.32 -2.64 -10.14
CA ILE A 94 -19.15 -1.48 -9.26
C ILE A 94 -20.41 -1.20 -8.45
N ARG A 95 -21.60 -1.21 -9.08
CA ARG A 95 -22.87 -1.05 -8.36
C ARG A 95 -23.09 -2.14 -7.31
N GLU A 96 -22.86 -3.40 -7.69
CA GLU A 96 -22.99 -4.53 -6.77
C GLU A 96 -22.01 -4.43 -5.59
N MET A 97 -20.77 -4.00 -5.83
CA MET A 97 -19.76 -3.76 -4.79
C MET A 97 -20.23 -2.70 -3.79
N PHE A 98 -20.72 -1.56 -4.27
CA PHE A 98 -21.21 -0.50 -3.40
C PHE A 98 -22.50 -0.86 -2.67
N ASN A 99 -23.40 -1.63 -3.29
CA ASN A 99 -24.58 -2.17 -2.61
C ASN A 99 -24.17 -3.10 -1.47
N TYR A 100 -23.25 -4.03 -1.73
CA TYR A 100 -22.74 -4.95 -0.72
C TYR A 100 -22.09 -4.21 0.44
N ALA A 101 -21.27 -3.19 0.17
CA ALA A 101 -20.65 -2.34 1.19
C ALA A 101 -21.68 -1.58 2.04
N ARG A 102 -22.81 -1.17 1.43
CA ARG A 102 -23.92 -0.51 2.15
C ARG A 102 -24.65 -1.47 3.07
N ASP A 103 -24.84 -2.72 2.66
CA ASP A 103 -25.52 -3.74 3.46
C ASP A 103 -24.64 -4.24 4.63
N HIS A 104 -23.32 -4.16 4.49
CA HIS A 104 -22.33 -4.67 5.46
C HIS A 104 -21.57 -3.56 6.20
N GLN A 105 -22.26 -2.51 6.66
CA GLN A 105 -21.64 -1.42 7.42
C GLN A 105 -21.25 -1.85 8.85
N PRO A 106 -20.10 -1.42 9.41
CA PRO A 106 -19.08 -0.54 8.82
C PRO A 106 -18.19 -1.26 7.79
N CYS A 107 -17.90 -0.62 6.65
CA CYS A 107 -17.15 -1.22 5.55
C CYS A 107 -16.11 -0.27 4.95
N ILE A 108 -14.94 -0.81 4.61
CA ILE A 108 -13.84 -0.13 3.94
C ILE A 108 -13.64 -0.76 2.57
N ILE A 109 -13.85 0.02 1.52
CA ILE A 109 -13.56 -0.37 0.14
C ILE A 109 -12.14 0.08 -0.19
N PHE A 110 -11.25 -0.86 -0.45
CA PHE A 110 -9.89 -0.60 -0.90
C PHE A 110 -9.76 -0.92 -2.39
N MET A 111 -9.53 0.11 -3.20
CA MET A 111 -9.28 -0.02 -4.64
C MET A 111 -7.79 0.17 -4.94
N ASP A 112 -7.11 -0.90 -5.34
CA ASP A 112 -5.71 -0.85 -5.78
C ASP A 112 -5.61 -0.55 -7.28
N GLU A 113 -4.47 -0.03 -7.72
CA GLU A 113 -4.17 0.29 -9.13
C GLU A 113 -5.26 1.11 -9.83
N ILE A 114 -5.79 2.14 -9.15
CA ILE A 114 -6.90 2.95 -9.68
C ILE A 114 -6.55 3.65 -11.00
N ASP A 115 -5.27 3.78 -11.34
CA ASP A 115 -4.80 4.26 -12.65
C ASP A 115 -5.21 3.37 -13.83
N ALA A 116 -5.56 2.10 -13.58
CA ALA A 116 -6.10 1.21 -14.61
C ALA A 116 -7.45 1.70 -15.17
N ILE A 117 -8.31 2.26 -14.31
CA ILE A 117 -9.65 2.74 -14.67
C ILE A 117 -9.80 4.27 -14.63
N GLY A 118 -8.96 4.94 -13.84
CA GLY A 118 -8.97 6.37 -13.59
C GLY A 118 -8.02 7.17 -14.47
N GLY A 119 -7.35 6.54 -15.44
CA GLY A 119 -6.41 7.21 -16.34
C GLY A 119 -7.09 8.20 -17.30
N ARG A 120 -6.53 9.41 -17.47
CA ARG A 120 -6.93 10.37 -18.52
C ARG A 120 -6.62 9.80 -19.91
N ARG A 121 -7.55 9.04 -20.49
CA ARG A 121 -7.45 8.59 -21.88
C ARG A 121 -8.20 9.57 -22.76
N PHE A 122 -7.44 10.34 -23.55
CA PHE A 122 -8.00 11.24 -24.56
C PHE A 122 -8.70 10.43 -25.68
N SER A 123 -9.70 11.09 -26.26
CA SER A 123 -10.82 10.64 -27.10
C SER A 123 -10.54 9.83 -28.38
N GLU A 124 -9.34 9.31 -28.61
CA GLU A 124 -8.98 8.59 -29.86
C GLU A 124 -8.99 7.06 -29.75
N GLY A 125 -9.42 6.50 -28.62
CA GLY A 125 -9.29 5.07 -28.32
C GLY A 125 -10.52 4.19 -28.62
N THR A 126 -10.24 2.96 -28.99
CA THR A 126 -11.11 1.78 -29.19
C THR A 126 -12.33 1.62 -28.28
N SER A 127 -13.28 0.74 -28.64
CA SER A 127 -14.48 0.41 -27.83
C SER A 127 -14.18 0.10 -26.35
N ALA A 128 -13.00 -0.45 -26.04
CA ALA A 128 -12.55 -0.74 -24.68
C ALA A 128 -12.29 0.54 -23.84
N ASP A 129 -11.78 1.61 -24.43
CA ASP A 129 -11.51 2.86 -23.69
C ASP A 129 -12.81 3.57 -23.30
N ARG A 130 -13.84 3.50 -24.15
CA ARG A 130 -15.18 3.99 -23.82
C ARG A 130 -15.83 3.21 -22.67
N GLU A 131 -15.53 1.92 -22.55
CA GLU A 131 -16.00 1.10 -21.45
C GLU A 131 -15.31 1.46 -20.13
N ILE A 132 -13.99 1.66 -20.16
CA ILE A 132 -13.24 2.11 -18.98
C ILE A 132 -13.78 3.47 -18.51
N GLN A 133 -13.99 4.42 -19.42
CA GLN A 133 -14.60 5.72 -19.08
C GLN A 133 -16.00 5.57 -18.49
N ARG A 134 -16.85 4.70 -19.04
CA ARG A 134 -18.18 4.43 -18.48
C ARG A 134 -18.09 3.87 -17.06
N THR A 135 -17.16 2.97 -16.82
CA THR A 135 -16.90 2.36 -15.51
C THR A 135 -16.42 3.40 -14.50
N LEU A 136 -15.53 4.31 -14.91
CA LEU A 136 -15.11 5.45 -14.10
C LEU A 136 -16.29 6.38 -13.77
N MET A 137 -17.13 6.72 -14.75
CA MET A 137 -18.30 7.58 -14.51
C MET A 137 -19.30 6.93 -13.54
N GLU A 138 -19.49 5.62 -13.62
CA GLU A 138 -20.31 4.88 -12.64
C GLU A 138 -19.68 4.95 -11.24
N LEU A 139 -18.37 4.73 -11.11
CA LEU A 139 -17.66 4.89 -9.83
C LEU A 139 -17.88 6.29 -9.24
N LEU A 140 -17.74 7.34 -10.06
CA LEU A 140 -17.95 8.72 -9.65
C LEU A 140 -19.40 8.98 -9.20
N ASN A 141 -20.37 8.45 -9.94
CA ASN A 141 -21.79 8.57 -9.57
C ASN A 141 -22.09 7.87 -8.25
N GLN A 142 -21.53 6.69 -8.02
CA GLN A 142 -21.68 5.98 -6.75
C GLN A 142 -21.04 6.79 -5.61
N MET A 143 -19.83 7.33 -5.79
CA MET A 143 -19.15 8.17 -4.79
C MET A 143 -19.92 9.45 -4.44
N ASP A 144 -20.50 10.13 -5.44
CA ASP A 144 -21.31 11.33 -5.22
C ASP A 144 -22.64 11.01 -4.53
N GLY A 145 -23.23 9.87 -4.87
CA GLY A 145 -24.48 9.37 -4.31
C GLY A 145 -24.40 8.88 -2.86
N PHE A 146 -23.20 8.80 -2.26
CA PHE A 146 -23.07 8.49 -0.84
C PHE A 146 -23.51 9.65 0.04
N ASP A 147 -24.43 9.38 0.95
CA ASP A 147 -24.64 10.22 2.12
C ASP A 147 -23.34 10.33 2.90
N SER A 148 -22.93 11.56 3.21
CA SER A 148 -21.71 11.85 3.98
C SER A 148 -21.70 11.21 5.37
N LEU A 149 -22.87 10.79 5.86
CA LEU A 149 -23.08 10.14 7.16
C LEU A 149 -22.94 8.60 7.12
N GLY A 150 -22.76 8.00 5.93
CA GLY A 150 -22.60 6.55 5.82
C GLY A 150 -21.30 6.04 6.47
N GLN A 151 -21.34 4.84 7.04
CA GLN A 151 -20.17 4.15 7.60
C GLN A 151 -19.36 3.37 6.55
N VAL A 152 -19.49 3.76 5.28
CA VAL A 152 -18.69 3.22 4.17
C VAL A 152 -17.58 4.20 3.86
N LYS A 153 -16.32 3.74 3.92
CA LYS A 153 -15.14 4.54 3.58
C LYS A 153 -14.42 3.96 2.38
N ILE A 154 -13.88 4.83 1.53
CA ILE A 154 -13.18 4.43 0.31
C ILE A 154 -11.71 4.81 0.43
N ILE A 155 -10.83 3.85 0.19
CA ILE A 155 -9.38 4.03 0.06
C ILE A 155 -9.00 3.66 -1.36
N MET A 156 -8.40 4.58 -2.09
CA MET A 156 -7.85 4.30 -3.42
C MET A 156 -6.33 4.35 -3.36
N ALA A 157 -5.63 3.46 -4.07
CA ALA A 157 -4.19 3.48 -4.21
C ALA A 157 -3.77 3.63 -5.67
N THR A 158 -2.80 4.50 -5.92
CA THR A 158 -2.16 4.66 -7.24
C THR A 158 -0.65 4.74 -7.11
N ASN A 159 0.07 4.25 -8.12
CA ASN A 159 1.51 4.50 -8.28
C ASN A 159 1.82 5.70 -9.17
N ARG A 160 0.81 6.20 -9.89
CA ARG A 160 0.89 7.27 -10.90
C ARG A 160 -0.24 8.29 -10.66
N PRO A 161 -0.05 9.27 -9.76
CA PRO A 161 -1.07 10.29 -9.51
C PRO A 161 -1.26 11.24 -10.69
N ASP A 162 -0.26 11.38 -11.57
CA ASP A 162 -0.24 12.23 -12.76
C ASP A 162 -1.21 11.76 -13.85
N THR A 163 -1.43 10.44 -13.96
CA THR A 163 -2.33 9.87 -14.96
C THR A 163 -3.80 9.97 -14.56
N LEU A 164 -4.11 10.27 -13.29
CA LEU A 164 -5.47 10.25 -12.77
C LEU A 164 -6.36 11.37 -13.34
N ASP A 165 -7.63 11.01 -13.53
CA ASP A 165 -8.69 11.92 -13.91
C ASP A 165 -8.93 12.94 -12.78
N PRO A 166 -8.89 14.26 -13.06
CA PRO A 166 -9.06 15.29 -12.06
C PRO A 166 -10.48 15.29 -11.48
N ALA A 167 -11.46 14.65 -12.12
CA ALA A 167 -12.78 14.42 -11.57
C ALA A 167 -12.72 13.60 -10.28
N LEU A 168 -11.83 12.60 -10.15
CA LEU A 168 -11.64 11.84 -8.91
C LEU A 168 -11.06 12.72 -7.80
N LEU A 169 -10.21 13.68 -8.17
CA LEU A 169 -9.48 14.56 -7.25
C LEU A 169 -10.30 15.76 -6.75
N ARG A 170 -11.57 15.88 -7.15
CA ARG A 170 -12.44 16.98 -6.72
C ARG A 170 -12.86 16.81 -5.24
N PRO A 171 -12.95 17.92 -4.49
CA PRO A 171 -13.51 17.89 -3.13
C PRO A 171 -14.91 17.26 -3.10
N GLY A 172 -15.19 16.47 -2.06
CA GLY A 172 -16.42 15.67 -1.91
C GLY A 172 -16.31 14.22 -2.39
N ARG A 173 -15.17 13.84 -2.99
CA ARG A 173 -14.85 12.47 -3.44
C ARG A 173 -13.60 11.96 -2.72
N LEU A 174 -12.43 12.36 -3.20
CA LEU A 174 -11.13 12.07 -2.58
C LEU A 174 -10.64 13.31 -1.83
N ASP A 175 -11.16 13.50 -0.62
CA ASP A 175 -10.90 14.69 0.18
C ASP A 175 -9.46 14.74 0.71
N ARG A 176 -8.85 13.57 0.93
CA ARG A 176 -7.50 13.46 1.47
C ARG A 176 -6.59 12.70 0.52
N LYS A 177 -5.42 13.28 0.29
CA LYS A 177 -4.36 12.74 -0.57
C LYS A 177 -3.15 12.55 0.31
N ILE A 178 -2.77 11.30 0.54
CA ILE A 178 -1.66 10.92 1.40
C ILE A 178 -0.54 10.43 0.51
N GLU A 179 0.56 11.18 0.52
CA GLU A 179 1.80 10.76 -0.11
C GLU A 179 2.52 9.74 0.76
N ILE A 180 2.86 8.61 0.17
CA ILE A 180 3.71 7.61 0.79
C ILE A 180 5.08 7.71 0.10
N PRO A 181 6.04 8.44 0.70
CA PRO A 181 7.37 8.62 0.13
C PRO A 181 8.21 7.34 0.24
N LEU A 182 9.39 7.37 -0.36
CA LEU A 182 10.40 6.35 -0.09
C LEU A 182 10.85 6.42 1.38
N PRO A 183 11.15 5.27 2.01
CA PRO A 183 11.54 5.24 3.42
C PRO A 183 12.88 5.95 3.64
N ASN A 184 12.92 6.83 4.65
CA ASN A 184 14.15 7.44 5.15
C ASN A 184 15.03 6.41 5.88
N GLU A 185 16.25 6.78 6.26
CA GLU A 185 17.20 5.88 6.92
C GLU A 185 16.60 5.18 8.15
N GLN A 186 15.92 5.96 9.00
CA GLN A 186 15.25 5.46 10.20
C GLN A 186 14.11 4.47 9.87
N ALA A 187 13.27 4.80 8.88
CA ALA A 187 12.20 3.94 8.40
C ALA A 187 12.75 2.63 7.83
N ARG A 188 13.85 2.69 7.09
CA ARG A 188 14.51 1.48 6.55
C ARG A 188 15.01 0.58 7.68
N LEU A 189 15.60 1.16 8.73
CA LEU A 189 16.02 0.42 9.92
C LEU A 189 14.83 -0.27 10.61
N GLU A 190 13.72 0.42 10.79
CA GLU A 190 12.49 -0.14 11.38
C GLU A 190 11.90 -1.28 10.53
N ILE A 191 11.75 -1.06 9.22
CA ILE A 191 11.25 -2.07 8.27
C ILE A 191 12.14 -3.31 8.30
N LEU A 192 13.46 -3.12 8.29
CA LEU A 192 14.41 -4.21 8.33
C LEU A 192 14.31 -5.01 9.63
N LYS A 193 14.17 -4.34 10.79
CA LYS A 193 13.97 -5.01 12.08
C LYS A 193 12.69 -5.84 12.11
N ILE A 194 11.59 -5.30 11.57
CA ILE A 194 10.29 -6.00 11.49
C ILE A 194 10.42 -7.27 10.64
N HIS A 195 10.98 -7.16 9.42
CA HIS A 195 11.13 -8.33 8.54
C HIS A 195 12.20 -9.32 9.01
N ALA A 196 13.20 -8.85 9.76
CA ALA A 196 14.18 -9.73 10.34
C ALA A 196 13.64 -10.45 11.58
N ALA A 197 12.67 -9.91 12.33
CA ALA A 197 12.17 -10.50 13.58
C ALA A 197 11.81 -12.01 13.50
N PRO A 198 11.13 -12.52 12.46
CA PRO A 198 10.81 -13.96 12.36
C PRO A 198 12.00 -14.84 11.93
N ILE A 199 13.12 -14.26 11.50
CA ILE A 199 14.27 -15.02 10.99
C ILE A 199 15.15 -15.47 12.16
N ALA A 200 15.54 -16.74 12.17
CA ALA A 200 16.50 -17.28 13.13
C ALA A 200 17.88 -16.62 12.93
N LYS A 201 18.37 -15.97 13.98
CA LYS A 201 19.63 -15.21 14.00
C LYS A 201 20.57 -15.76 15.04
N HIS A 202 21.86 -15.69 14.75
CA HIS A 202 22.90 -15.99 15.72
C HIS A 202 23.94 -14.85 15.72
N GLY A 203 24.09 -14.21 16.89
CA GLY A 203 24.93 -13.02 17.08
C GLY A 203 24.16 -11.71 16.98
N GLU A 204 24.86 -10.60 17.21
CA GLU A 204 24.32 -9.26 17.04
C GLU A 204 24.37 -8.85 15.57
N MET A 205 23.20 -8.55 15.02
CA MET A 205 23.09 -8.07 13.64
C MET A 205 23.24 -6.54 13.61
N ASP A 206 24.24 -6.05 12.90
CA ASP A 206 24.40 -4.64 12.59
C ASP A 206 23.49 -4.25 11.40
N TYR A 207 22.28 -3.82 11.75
CA TYR A 207 21.29 -3.30 10.81
C TYR A 207 21.66 -1.92 10.26
N GLU A 208 22.50 -1.15 10.95
CA GLU A 208 22.90 0.19 10.49
C GLU A 208 23.82 0.10 9.27
N ALA A 209 24.75 -0.86 9.25
CA ALA A 209 25.58 -1.13 8.09
C ALA A 209 24.76 -1.52 6.84
N VAL A 210 23.71 -2.33 7.04
CA VAL A 210 22.77 -2.72 5.98
C VAL A 210 22.02 -1.49 5.46
N VAL A 211 21.54 -0.65 6.36
CA VAL A 211 20.77 0.54 6.01
C VAL A 211 21.61 1.54 5.22
N LYS A 212 22.89 1.74 5.58
CA LYS A 212 23.85 2.59 4.85
C LYS A 212 24.11 2.13 3.41
N LEU A 213 24.01 0.83 3.13
CA LEU A 213 24.17 0.26 1.79
C LEU A 213 22.85 0.14 1.01
N SER A 214 21.71 0.35 1.69
CA SER A 214 20.36 0.22 1.13
C SER A 214 19.78 1.54 0.60
N ASP A 215 20.64 2.43 0.10
CA ASP A 215 20.19 3.73 -0.36
C ASP A 215 19.17 3.57 -1.49
N THR A 216 18.06 4.33 -1.40
CA THR A 216 16.87 4.27 -2.27
C THR A 216 15.99 3.01 -2.16
N PHE A 217 16.24 2.08 -1.25
CA PHE A 217 15.45 0.84 -1.14
C PHE A 217 14.00 1.13 -0.72
N ASN A 218 13.05 0.43 -1.35
CA ASN A 218 11.65 0.45 -0.93
C ASN A 218 11.42 -0.64 0.15
N GLY A 219 10.21 -0.71 0.72
CA GLY A 219 9.89 -1.71 1.76
C GLY A 219 9.95 -3.15 1.24
N ALA A 220 9.57 -3.38 -0.02
CA ALA A 220 9.67 -4.68 -0.66
C ALA A 220 11.13 -5.12 -0.88
N ASP A 221 12.02 -4.20 -1.23
CA ASP A 221 13.45 -4.44 -1.39
C ASP A 221 14.07 -4.88 -0.05
N LEU A 222 13.73 -4.20 1.05
CA LEU A 222 14.20 -4.55 2.39
C LEU A 222 13.70 -5.93 2.83
N ARG A 223 12.45 -6.27 2.50
CA ARG A 223 11.93 -7.63 2.69
C ARG A 223 12.71 -8.66 1.87
N ASN A 224 13.05 -8.31 0.63
CA ASN A 224 13.86 -9.17 -0.24
C ASN A 224 15.28 -9.36 0.31
N VAL A 225 15.89 -8.33 0.91
CA VAL A 225 17.18 -8.43 1.59
C VAL A 225 17.12 -9.49 2.70
N CYS A 226 16.11 -9.45 3.57
CA CYS A 226 15.93 -10.45 4.61
C CYS A 226 15.72 -11.87 4.04
N THR A 227 14.97 -11.99 2.96
CA THR A 227 14.69 -13.27 2.29
C THR A 227 15.96 -13.86 1.65
N GLU A 228 16.75 -13.03 0.96
CA GLU A 228 18.02 -13.41 0.36
C GLU A 228 19.06 -13.79 1.43
N ALA A 229 19.10 -13.08 2.56
CA ALA A 229 19.95 -13.43 3.68
C ALA A 229 19.64 -14.84 4.22
N GLY A 230 18.35 -15.17 4.38
CA GLY A 230 17.90 -16.51 4.74
C GLY A 230 18.30 -17.57 3.69
N LEU A 231 18.18 -17.24 2.40
CA LEU A 231 18.58 -18.14 1.31
C LEU A 231 20.10 -18.38 1.29
N PHE A 232 20.92 -17.39 1.62
CA PHE A 232 22.37 -17.56 1.76
C PHE A 232 22.73 -18.48 2.93
N ALA A 233 22.01 -18.40 4.05
CA ALA A 233 22.18 -19.33 5.17
C ALA A 233 21.83 -20.76 4.76
N ILE A 234 20.68 -20.97 4.08
CA ILE A 234 20.25 -22.29 3.59
C ILE A 234 21.27 -22.87 2.59
N ARG A 235 21.78 -22.06 1.65
CA ARG A 235 22.82 -22.50 0.68
C ARG A 235 24.14 -22.88 1.35
N ALA A 236 24.38 -22.37 2.54
CA ALA A 236 25.54 -22.71 3.37
C ALA A 236 25.22 -23.83 4.37
N GLU A 237 24.07 -24.51 4.23
CA GLU A 237 23.59 -25.58 5.12
C GLU A 237 23.45 -25.14 6.58
N ARG A 238 23.07 -23.87 6.80
CA ARG A 238 22.84 -23.28 8.12
C ARG A 238 21.36 -23.00 8.36
N GLU A 239 20.91 -23.21 9.59
CA GLU A 239 19.54 -22.93 10.05
C GLU A 239 19.32 -21.48 10.49
N TYR A 240 20.39 -20.68 10.58
CA TYR A 240 20.37 -19.31 11.08
C TYR A 240 21.26 -18.37 10.26
N ILE A 241 20.86 -17.10 10.19
CA ILE A 241 21.69 -16.04 9.62
C ILE A 241 22.73 -15.59 10.64
N ILE A 242 23.92 -15.26 10.14
CA ILE A 242 25.04 -14.80 10.97
C ILE A 242 25.54 -13.44 10.49
N GLN A 243 25.95 -12.62 11.44
CA GLN A 243 26.72 -11.40 11.19
C GLN A 243 27.94 -11.45 12.10
N VAL A 244 29.03 -12.00 11.59
CA VAL A 244 30.24 -12.24 12.36
C VAL A 244 31.31 -11.28 11.89
N ASN A 245 31.64 -10.29 12.73
CA ASN A 245 32.89 -9.53 12.67
C ASN A 245 34.05 -10.25 13.38
N ASP A 246 33.84 -11.50 13.81
CA ASP A 246 34.81 -12.22 14.62
C ASP A 246 35.88 -12.88 13.72
N VAL A 247 37.04 -12.23 13.68
CA VAL A 247 38.23 -12.53 12.88
C VAL A 247 38.86 -13.90 13.22
N LEU A 248 38.26 -14.69 14.12
CA LEU A 248 39.01 -15.68 14.90
C LEU A 248 38.84 -17.16 14.57
N LYS A 249 38.09 -17.61 13.55
CA LYS A 249 38.15 -19.06 13.23
C LYS A 249 37.87 -19.57 11.83
N ASP A 250 37.42 -18.75 10.89
CA ASP A 250 37.35 -19.21 9.50
C ASP A 250 37.39 -18.01 8.55
N LYS A 251 38.20 -18.07 7.49
CA LYS A 251 38.35 -17.01 6.47
C LYS A 251 37.09 -16.82 5.59
N ARG A 252 35.93 -17.28 6.07
CA ARG A 252 34.61 -17.18 5.46
C ARG A 252 33.63 -16.58 6.48
N ALA A 253 33.99 -15.45 7.10
CA ALA A 253 33.02 -14.64 7.82
C ALA A 253 31.92 -14.21 6.83
N VAL A 254 30.81 -14.94 6.82
CA VAL A 254 29.72 -14.71 5.87
C VAL A 254 28.84 -13.62 6.47
N GLU A 255 28.99 -12.40 5.99
CA GLU A 255 27.99 -11.36 6.20
C GLU A 255 26.77 -11.65 5.30
N ASP A 256 25.88 -12.57 5.72
CA ASP A 256 24.72 -12.97 4.90
C ASP A 256 23.86 -11.76 4.52
N LEU A 257 23.64 -10.86 5.48
CA LEU A 257 22.88 -9.63 5.29
C LEU A 257 23.58 -8.67 4.30
N MET A 258 24.91 -8.53 4.36
CA MET A 258 25.65 -7.64 3.45
C MET A 258 25.72 -8.22 2.04
N LYS A 259 25.87 -9.55 1.91
CA LYS A 259 25.78 -10.24 0.60
C LYS A 259 24.39 -10.08 -0.01
N ALA A 260 23.35 -10.19 0.80
CA ALA A 260 21.98 -9.96 0.38
C ALA A 260 21.75 -8.52 -0.10
N VAL A 261 22.19 -7.51 0.67
CA VAL A 261 22.06 -6.11 0.24
C VAL A 261 22.76 -5.85 -1.08
N ARG A 262 23.99 -6.35 -1.27
CA ARG A 262 24.73 -6.16 -2.53
C ARG A 262 24.00 -6.80 -3.70
N LYS A 263 23.50 -8.03 -3.54
CA LYS A 263 22.71 -8.72 -4.56
C LYS A 263 21.44 -7.96 -4.92
N VAL A 264 20.70 -7.48 -3.92
CA VAL A 264 19.47 -6.70 -4.14
C VAL A 264 19.80 -5.35 -4.78
N ALA A 265 20.89 -4.69 -4.38
CA ALA A 265 21.36 -3.45 -5.00
C ALA A 265 21.74 -3.64 -6.47
N ASP A 266 22.39 -4.76 -6.82
CA ASP A 266 22.75 -5.08 -8.20
C ASP A 266 21.50 -5.39 -9.04
N ASN A 267 20.52 -6.09 -8.48
CA ASN A 267 19.23 -6.29 -9.14
C ASN A 267 18.49 -4.96 -9.35
N LYS A 268 18.57 -4.05 -8.38
CA LYS A 268 17.93 -2.72 -8.48
C LYS A 268 18.56 -1.84 -9.56
N LYS A 269 19.84 -2.01 -9.88
CA LYS A 269 20.47 -1.34 -11.03
C LYS A 269 19.88 -1.81 -12.37
N LEU A 270 19.30 -3.00 -12.42
CA LEU A 270 18.63 -3.54 -13.61
C LEU A 270 17.19 -3.01 -13.73
N GLU A 271 16.58 -2.52 -12.64
CA GLU A 271 15.30 -1.85 -12.70
C GLU A 271 15.47 -0.45 -13.32
N SER A 272 14.78 -0.21 -14.43
CA SER A 272 14.75 1.12 -15.07
C SER A 272 14.28 2.17 -14.06
N LYS A 273 15.08 3.21 -13.83
CA LYS A 273 14.68 4.36 -13.02
C LYS A 273 13.40 4.96 -13.59
N LEU A 274 12.26 4.73 -12.94
CA LEU A 274 11.11 5.60 -13.12
C LEU A 274 11.45 6.90 -12.39
N ASP A 275 11.85 7.92 -13.15
CA ASP A 275 12.05 9.27 -12.63
C ASP A 275 10.70 9.82 -12.14
N TYR A 276 10.51 9.81 -10.82
CA TYR A 276 9.43 10.52 -10.16
C TYR A 276 9.77 12.01 -10.16
N LYS A 277 9.14 12.80 -11.02
CA LYS A 277 9.13 14.25 -10.87
C LYS A 277 8.13 14.61 -9.76
N PRO A 278 8.54 15.28 -8.68
CA PRO A 278 7.58 15.90 -7.77
C PRO A 278 6.78 16.94 -8.56
N VAL A 279 5.45 16.90 -8.40
CA VAL A 279 4.51 17.89 -8.95
C VAL A 279 4.54 19.15 -8.09
#